data_AF-A0A948R366-F1
#
_entry.id   AF-A0A948R366-F1
#
_cell.length_a   1.000
_cell.length_b   1.000
_cell.length_c   1.000
_cell.angle_alpha   90.00
_cell.angle_beta   90.00
_cell.angle_gamma   90.00
#
_symmetry.space_group_name_H-M   'P 1'
#
loop_
_entity.id
_entity.type
_entity.pdbx_description
1 polymer ?
#
loop_
_entity_poly.entity_id
_entity_poly.type
_entity_poly.pdbx_seq_one_letter_code
_entity_poly.pdbx_strand_id
1 'polypeptide(L)'
;MALDERPSEEQDLKTCEKALCAMILSMDAVGEDLACAISKTWSQANIEKGASSKSGLSWGFGDARCTLDLAAKRENVVSSLSKPEHKLEMSSHKVQCEIEQGEERNVTKIDVELAPKVTFKDGKATKAQLNITKVEAPAVIKAVITGADWIEKNLGLFHGEMIEEINEFVHKKCAKRYPDLVKK
;
A
#
# COMPACT_ATOMS: atom_id res chain seq x y z
N MET A 1 -10.38 21.51 0.04
CA MET A 1 -10.09 21.14 1.44
C MET A 1 -8.64 21.58 1.71
N ALA A 2 -7.95 21.23 2.80
CA ALA A 2 -6.51 21.54 2.89
C ALA A 2 -5.68 20.49 2.11
N LEU A 3 -6.21 19.28 1.94
CA LEU A 3 -5.66 18.18 1.16
C LEU A 3 -6.61 17.78 0.02
N ASP A 4 -6.50 18.43 -1.14
CA ASP A 4 -7.22 18.01 -2.36
C ASP A 4 -6.37 17.06 -3.21
N GLU A 5 -6.97 15.99 -3.76
CA GLU A 5 -6.27 15.01 -4.62
C GLU A 5 -5.34 15.69 -5.63
N ARG A 6 -4.08 15.22 -5.71
CA ARG A 6 -3.12 15.84 -6.62
C ARG A 6 -3.58 15.64 -8.07
N PRO A 7 -3.38 16.61 -8.98
CA PRO A 7 -3.83 16.46 -10.36
C PRO A 7 -3.29 15.22 -11.09
N SER A 8 -2.07 14.78 -10.75
CA SER A 8 -1.46 13.58 -11.32
C SER A 8 -1.75 12.30 -10.54
N GLU A 9 -2.39 12.36 -9.37
CA GLU A 9 -2.48 11.24 -8.43
C GLU A 9 -3.06 9.97 -9.08
N GLU A 10 -4.22 10.09 -9.72
CA GLU A 10 -4.87 8.98 -10.40
C GLU A 10 -4.01 8.41 -11.54
N GLN A 11 -3.36 9.30 -12.31
CA GLN A 11 -2.52 8.90 -13.44
C GLN A 11 -1.24 8.20 -12.98
N ASP A 12 -0.59 8.69 -11.92
CA ASP A 12 0.63 8.13 -11.35
C ASP A 12 0.34 6.74 -10.78
N LEU A 13 -0.78 6.59 -10.05
CA LEU A 13 -1.24 5.29 -9.56
C LEU A 13 -1.54 4.31 -10.70
N LYS A 14 -2.27 4.73 -11.74
CA LYS A 14 -2.56 3.88 -12.91
C LYS A 14 -1.30 3.48 -13.66
N THR A 15 -0.34 4.38 -13.77
CA THR A 15 0.94 4.11 -14.45
C THR A 15 1.75 3.08 -13.67
N CYS A 16 1.84 3.26 -12.35
CA CYS A 16 2.50 2.29 -11.47
C CYS A 16 1.81 0.92 -11.49
N GLU A 17 0.47 0.90 -11.41
CA GLU A 17 -0.34 -0.31 -11.50
C GLU A 17 -0.10 -1.04 -12.82
N LYS A 18 -0.10 -0.31 -13.95
CA LYS A 18 0.16 -0.88 -15.28
C LYS A 18 1.56 -1.48 -15.37
N ALA A 19 2.58 -0.79 -14.84
CA ALA A 19 3.95 -1.29 -14.83
C ALA A 19 4.09 -2.59 -14.01
N LEU A 20 3.48 -2.65 -12.83
CA LEU A 20 3.44 -3.85 -12.01
C LEU A 20 2.69 -4.99 -12.71
N CYS A 21 1.51 -4.71 -13.29
CA CYS A 21 0.75 -5.69 -14.03
C CYS A 21 1.49 -6.22 -15.27
N ALA A 22 2.29 -5.39 -15.94
CA ALA A 22 3.14 -5.85 -17.03
C ALA A 22 4.17 -6.88 -16.55
N MET A 23 4.77 -6.69 -15.37
CA MET A 23 5.68 -7.68 -14.77
C MET A 23 4.94 -8.99 -14.43
N ILE A 24 3.78 -8.88 -13.80
CA ILE A 24 2.94 -10.02 -13.39
C ILE A 24 2.47 -10.84 -14.60
N LEU A 25 1.99 -10.19 -15.65
CA LEU A 25 1.40 -10.87 -16.80
C LEU A 25 2.46 -11.41 -17.77
N SER A 26 3.58 -10.70 -17.94
CA SER A 26 4.65 -11.16 -18.83
C SER A 26 5.45 -12.32 -18.25
N MET A 27 5.51 -12.41 -16.91
CA MET A 27 6.35 -13.33 -16.15
C MET A 27 7.84 -13.31 -16.54
N ASP A 28 8.29 -12.22 -17.18
CA ASP A 28 9.68 -12.04 -17.58
C ASP A 28 10.50 -11.53 -16.38
N ALA A 29 11.43 -12.37 -15.91
CA ALA A 29 12.33 -12.03 -14.81
C ALA A 29 13.40 -10.98 -15.19
N VAL A 30 13.59 -10.72 -16.48
CA VAL A 30 14.57 -9.77 -17.01
C VAL A 30 13.87 -8.48 -17.46
N GLY A 31 14.44 -7.34 -17.10
CA GLY A 31 13.92 -6.02 -17.45
C GLY A 31 14.07 -5.04 -16.29
N GLU A 32 13.49 -3.85 -16.44
CA GLU A 32 13.55 -2.81 -15.42
C GLU A 32 12.76 -3.18 -14.17
N ASP A 33 13.30 -2.82 -13.02
CA ASP A 33 12.63 -2.91 -11.72
C ASP A 33 11.47 -1.92 -11.62
N LEU A 34 10.54 -2.18 -10.69
CA LEU A 34 9.45 -1.25 -10.42
C LEU A 34 10.00 -0.07 -9.61
N ALA A 35 9.76 1.14 -10.09
CA ALA A 35 10.01 2.38 -9.37
C ALA A 35 8.86 3.35 -9.66
N CYS A 36 8.14 3.77 -8.63
CA CYS A 36 7.02 4.69 -8.74
C CYS A 36 7.00 5.67 -7.58
N ALA A 37 6.87 6.96 -7.85
CA ALA A 37 6.44 7.92 -6.85
C ALA A 37 4.90 7.91 -6.83
N ILE A 38 4.30 7.40 -5.75
CA ILE A 38 2.84 7.36 -5.61
C ILE A 38 2.38 8.29 -4.49
N SER A 39 1.24 8.92 -4.73
CA SER A 39 0.47 9.66 -3.74
C SER A 39 -0.90 9.00 -3.65
N LYS A 40 -1.49 9.00 -2.46
CA LYS A 40 -2.92 8.74 -2.32
C LYS A 40 -3.52 9.66 -1.29
N THR A 41 -4.60 10.33 -1.67
CA THR A 41 -5.42 11.17 -0.83
C THR A 41 -6.72 10.42 -0.52
N TRP A 42 -7.10 10.39 0.75
CA TRP A 42 -8.36 9.84 1.22
C TRP A 42 -9.14 10.92 1.96
N SER A 43 -10.41 11.04 1.61
CA SER A 43 -11.32 11.90 2.36
C SER A 43 -11.55 11.34 3.76
N GLN A 44 -11.84 12.23 4.71
CA GLN A 44 -12.25 11.88 6.08
C GLN A 44 -13.33 10.79 6.06
N ALA A 45 -14.35 10.92 5.20
CA ALA A 45 -15.44 9.96 5.12
C ALA A 45 -14.98 8.55 4.71
N ASN A 46 -14.01 8.45 3.78
CA ASN A 46 -13.47 7.17 3.36
C ASN A 46 -12.62 6.54 4.47
N ILE A 47 -11.84 7.34 5.20
CA ILE A 47 -11.02 6.85 6.32
C ILE A 47 -11.93 6.42 7.48
N GLU A 48 -12.91 7.24 7.87
CA GLU A 48 -13.88 6.93 8.92
C GLU A 48 -14.65 5.65 8.60
N LYS A 49 -15.09 5.47 7.35
CA LYS A 49 -15.76 4.23 6.92
C LYS A 49 -14.85 3.02 7.08
N GLY A 50 -13.58 3.13 6.68
CA GLY A 50 -12.59 2.06 6.84
C GLY A 50 -12.31 1.74 8.31
N ALA A 51 -12.06 2.76 9.13
CA ALA A 51 -11.76 2.61 10.56
C ALA A 51 -12.95 2.04 11.34
N SER A 52 -14.14 2.62 11.19
CA SER A 52 -15.32 2.22 11.95
C SER A 52 -15.78 0.80 11.61
N SER A 53 -15.77 0.42 10.34
CA SER A 53 -16.29 -0.89 9.91
C SER A 53 -15.38 -2.07 10.25
N LYS A 54 -14.12 -1.83 10.64
CA LYS A 54 -13.08 -2.86 10.70
C LYS A 54 -12.38 -2.96 12.04
N SER A 55 -12.17 -1.83 12.71
CA SER A 55 -11.52 -1.77 14.02
C SER A 55 -12.41 -1.16 15.10
N GLY A 56 -13.61 -0.70 14.76
CA GLY A 56 -14.50 0.02 15.67
C GLY A 56 -13.94 1.38 16.10
N LEU A 57 -12.93 1.88 15.38
CA LEU A 57 -12.27 3.14 15.66
C LEU A 57 -12.99 4.28 14.97
N SER A 58 -13.07 5.43 15.65
CA SER A 58 -13.39 6.70 15.00
C SER A 58 -12.09 7.41 14.63
N TRP A 59 -12.00 7.90 13.40
CA TRP A 59 -10.82 8.55 12.86
C TRP A 59 -10.56 9.88 13.56
N GLY A 60 -11.62 10.66 13.82
CA GLY A 60 -11.56 11.93 14.57
C GLY A 60 -10.72 13.05 13.91
N PHE A 61 -10.11 12.81 12.75
CA PHE A 61 -9.33 13.77 11.97
C PHE A 61 -10.00 14.04 10.62
N GLY A 62 -9.45 14.99 9.86
CA GLY A 62 -9.90 15.31 8.49
C GLY A 62 -9.30 14.38 7.45
N ASP A 63 -9.08 14.90 6.25
CA ASP A 63 -8.47 14.13 5.16
C ASP A 63 -7.04 13.72 5.47
N ALA A 64 -6.58 12.66 4.79
CA ALA A 64 -5.19 12.24 4.85
C ALA A 64 -4.63 12.05 3.44
N ARG A 65 -3.37 12.43 3.26
CA ARG A 65 -2.59 12.11 2.07
C ARG A 65 -1.33 11.40 2.47
N CYS A 66 -1.03 10.27 1.84
CA CYS A 66 0.27 9.61 2.00
C CYS A 66 1.01 9.54 0.66
N THR A 67 2.32 9.72 0.72
CA THR A 67 3.23 9.55 -0.42
C THR A 67 4.27 8.49 -0.12
N LEU A 68 4.65 7.77 -1.17
CA LEU A 68 5.61 6.68 -1.10
C LEU A 68 6.40 6.60 -2.42
N ASP A 69 7.72 6.55 -2.33
CA ASP A 69 8.57 6.09 -3.43
C ASP A 69 8.65 4.57 -3.40
N LEU A 70 7.74 3.92 -4.12
CA LEU A 70 7.65 2.47 -4.22
C LEU A 70 8.77 1.94 -5.12
N ALA A 71 9.54 1.00 -4.57
CA ALA A 71 10.58 0.28 -5.32
C ALA A 71 10.45 -1.22 -5.09
N ALA A 72 10.43 -2.01 -6.16
CA ALA A 72 10.39 -3.46 -6.08
C ALA A 72 11.19 -4.10 -7.23
N LYS A 73 12.05 -5.07 -6.89
CA LYS A 73 12.81 -5.81 -7.90
C LYS A 73 11.89 -6.68 -8.74
N ARG A 74 12.00 -6.60 -10.07
CA ARG A 74 11.22 -7.41 -11.02
C ARG A 74 11.40 -8.90 -10.75
N GLU A 75 12.64 -9.33 -10.58
CA GLU A 75 12.98 -10.72 -10.27
C GLU A 75 12.23 -11.23 -9.03
N ASN A 76 12.07 -10.37 -8.01
CA ASN A 76 11.43 -10.72 -6.75
C ASN A 76 9.90 -10.85 -6.94
N VAL A 77 9.29 -9.96 -7.72
CA VAL A 77 7.87 -10.05 -8.11
C VAL A 77 7.61 -11.31 -8.91
N VAL A 78 8.42 -11.58 -9.95
CA VAL A 78 8.24 -12.77 -10.81
C VAL A 78 8.50 -14.07 -10.03
N SER A 79 9.52 -14.10 -9.16
CA SER A 79 9.79 -15.27 -8.31
C SER A 79 8.64 -15.56 -7.36
N SER A 80 7.94 -14.53 -6.87
CA SER A 80 6.77 -14.67 -6.00
C SER A 80 5.62 -15.43 -6.66
N LEU A 81 5.52 -15.33 -7.99
CA LEU A 81 4.43 -15.92 -8.75
C LEU A 81 4.81 -17.23 -9.45
N SER A 82 6.09 -17.48 -9.69
CA SER A 82 6.58 -18.63 -10.46
C SER A 82 7.16 -19.77 -9.63
N LYS A 83 7.70 -19.48 -8.43
CA LYS A 83 8.30 -20.52 -7.59
C LYS A 83 7.24 -21.23 -6.73
N PRO A 84 7.44 -22.51 -6.38
CA PRO A 84 6.53 -23.24 -5.48
C PRO A 84 6.37 -22.56 -4.13
N GLU A 85 7.44 -21.97 -3.60
CA GLU A 85 7.43 -21.14 -2.40
C GLU A 85 8.43 -20.01 -2.57
N HIS A 86 8.03 -18.80 -2.20
CA HIS A 86 8.92 -17.63 -2.25
C HIS A 86 8.49 -16.58 -1.23
N LYS A 87 9.47 -15.87 -0.67
CA LYS A 87 9.23 -14.76 0.24
C LYS A 87 9.65 -13.47 -0.45
N LEU A 88 8.67 -12.68 -0.86
CA LEU A 88 8.88 -11.32 -1.32
C LEU A 88 9.29 -10.47 -0.12
N GLU A 89 10.55 -10.04 -0.08
CA GLU A 89 11.03 -9.05 0.88
C GLU A 89 11.33 -7.74 0.14
N MET A 90 10.62 -6.68 0.53
CA MET A 90 10.83 -5.34 0.01
C MET A 90 11.92 -4.63 0.81
N SER A 91 12.68 -3.75 0.16
CA SER A 91 13.56 -2.81 0.86
C SER A 91 12.75 -1.90 1.77
N SER A 92 13.40 -1.27 2.74
CA SER A 92 12.71 -0.28 3.57
C SER A 92 12.21 0.89 2.71
N HIS A 93 10.97 1.24 2.92
CA HIS A 93 10.26 2.34 2.29
C HIS A 93 9.85 3.35 3.35
N LYS A 94 9.98 4.63 3.02
CA LYS A 94 9.48 5.72 3.84
C LYS A 94 8.15 6.21 3.27
N VAL A 95 7.08 6.05 4.04
CA VAL A 95 5.77 6.61 3.76
C VAL A 95 5.64 7.92 4.53
N GLN A 96 5.32 8.99 3.82
CA GLN A 96 5.10 10.31 4.42
C GLN A 96 3.62 10.64 4.32
N CYS A 97 2.97 10.83 5.46
CA CYS A 97 1.55 11.14 5.54
C CYS A 97 1.32 12.55 6.08
N GLU A 98 0.38 13.25 5.47
CA GLU A 98 -0.17 14.54 5.88
C GLU A 98 -1.60 14.29 6.35
N ILE A 99 -1.94 14.75 7.55
CA ILE A 99 -3.27 14.56 8.17
C ILE A 99 -3.84 15.91 8.55
N GLU A 100 -5.05 16.20 8.09
CA GLU A 100 -5.80 17.39 8.51
C GLU A 100 -6.32 17.25 9.93
N GLN A 101 -6.19 18.32 10.72
CA GLN A 101 -6.61 18.36 12.11
C GLN A 101 -7.44 19.60 12.45
N GLY A 102 -8.44 19.38 13.30
CA GLY A 102 -9.26 20.44 13.89
C GLY A 102 -10.12 21.21 12.89
N GLU A 103 -10.93 22.13 13.40
CA GLU A 103 -11.78 22.99 12.58
C GLU A 103 -10.97 23.97 11.70
N GLU A 104 -9.77 24.33 12.18
CA GLU A 104 -8.81 25.19 11.46
C GLU A 104 -8.05 24.44 10.35
N ARG A 105 -8.25 23.13 10.19
CA ARG A 105 -7.66 22.29 9.13
C ARG A 105 -6.12 22.35 9.04
N ASN A 106 -5.48 22.39 10.21
CA ASN A 106 -4.03 22.35 10.29
C ASN A 106 -3.51 20.99 9.78
N VAL A 107 -2.42 20.98 9.02
CA VAL A 107 -1.84 19.73 8.49
C VAL A 107 -0.69 19.28 9.38
N THR A 108 -0.77 18.04 9.87
CA THR A 108 0.28 17.40 10.64
C THR A 108 0.94 16.30 9.83
N LYS A 109 2.27 16.23 9.89
CA LYS A 109 3.07 15.23 9.16
C LYS A 109 3.40 14.03 10.04
N ILE A 110 3.36 12.85 9.45
CA ILE A 110 3.79 11.58 10.02
C ILE A 110 4.70 10.90 9.02
N ASP A 111 5.81 10.38 9.51
CA ASP A 111 6.67 9.51 8.73
C ASP A 111 6.58 8.08 9.26
N VAL A 112 6.41 7.11 8.37
CA VAL A 112 6.37 5.67 8.68
C VAL A 112 7.42 4.97 7.84
N GLU A 113 8.33 4.24 8.47
CA GLU A 113 9.25 3.34 7.77
C GLU A 113 8.71 1.91 7.85
N LEU A 114 8.61 1.26 6.70
CA LEU A 114 8.09 -0.10 6.56
C LEU A 114 8.89 -0.89 5.53
N ALA A 115 9.03 -2.19 5.74
CA ALA A 115 9.78 -3.08 4.85
C ALA A 115 8.96 -4.35 4.55
N PRO A 116 7.93 -4.26 3.68
CA PRO A 116 6.93 -5.29 3.53
C PRO A 116 7.50 -6.67 3.21
N LYS A 117 6.84 -7.69 3.77
CA LYS A 117 7.15 -9.10 3.55
C LYS A 117 5.88 -9.83 3.17
N VAL A 118 5.90 -10.49 2.02
CA VAL A 118 4.78 -11.32 1.56
C VAL A 118 5.29 -12.72 1.26
N THR A 119 4.66 -13.73 1.85
CA THR A 119 4.96 -15.15 1.58
C THR A 119 4.00 -15.67 0.53
N PHE A 120 4.55 -16.28 -0.51
CA PHE A 120 3.80 -16.90 -1.59
C PHE A 120 4.01 -18.41 -1.58
N LYS A 121 2.93 -19.14 -1.89
CA LYS A 121 2.94 -20.57 -2.19
C LYS A 121 2.15 -20.82 -3.46
N ASP A 122 2.76 -21.50 -4.42
CA ASP A 122 2.18 -21.79 -5.74
C ASP A 122 1.58 -20.54 -6.40
N GLY A 123 2.33 -19.43 -6.34
CA GLY A 123 1.93 -18.13 -6.87
C GLY A 123 0.81 -17.40 -6.13
N LYS A 124 0.37 -17.89 -4.96
CA LYS A 124 -0.64 -17.24 -4.12
C LYS A 124 -0.02 -16.68 -2.85
N ALA A 125 -0.37 -15.43 -2.51
CA ALA A 125 -0.03 -14.86 -1.22
C ALA A 125 -0.73 -15.65 -0.11
N THR A 126 0.02 -15.99 0.94
CA THR A 126 -0.44 -16.75 2.11
C THR A 126 -0.19 -16.02 3.42
N LYS A 127 0.72 -15.03 3.41
CA LYS A 127 1.04 -14.17 4.54
C LYS A 127 1.51 -12.81 4.04
N ALA A 128 1.01 -11.71 4.60
CA ALA A 128 1.47 -10.36 4.30
C ALA A 128 1.78 -9.55 5.59
N GLN A 129 2.93 -8.92 5.67
CA GLN A 129 3.35 -8.13 6.83
C GLN A 129 3.94 -6.82 6.32
N LEU A 130 3.56 -5.68 6.89
CA LEU A 130 4.22 -4.41 6.53
C LEU A 130 5.60 -4.27 7.15
N ASN A 131 5.85 -4.93 8.29
CA ASN A 131 7.14 -4.91 8.99
C ASN A 131 7.57 -3.45 9.24
N ILE A 132 6.77 -2.75 10.03
CA ILE A 132 6.93 -1.34 10.34
C ILE A 132 8.06 -1.21 11.34
N THR A 133 9.12 -0.54 10.94
CA THR A 133 10.33 -0.37 11.76
C THR A 133 10.31 0.92 12.56
N LYS A 134 9.59 1.93 12.08
CA LYS A 134 9.60 3.27 12.68
C LYS A 134 8.33 4.04 12.40
N VAL A 135 7.84 4.77 13.40
CA VAL A 135 6.76 5.75 13.25
C VAL A 135 7.19 7.04 13.95
N GLU A 136 7.31 8.11 13.18
CA GLU A 136 7.57 9.46 13.68
C GLU A 136 6.30 10.29 13.55
N ALA A 137 5.60 10.47 14.67
CA ALA A 137 4.36 11.24 14.74
C ALA A 137 4.40 12.25 15.90
N PRO A 138 3.89 13.48 15.71
CA PRO A 138 3.67 14.44 16.80
C PRO A 138 2.72 13.89 17.87
N ALA A 139 2.87 14.37 19.11
CA ALA A 139 2.15 13.85 20.27
C ALA A 139 0.61 13.86 20.11
N VAL A 140 0.07 14.84 19.37
CA VAL A 140 -1.36 14.98 19.11
C VAL A 140 -1.96 13.82 18.28
N ILE A 141 -1.17 13.13 17.46
CA ILE A 141 -1.65 11.99 16.65
C ILE A 141 -1.52 10.65 17.39
N LYS A 142 -0.67 10.59 18.42
CA LYS A 142 -0.40 9.36 19.17
C LYS A 142 -1.63 8.80 19.89
N ALA A 143 -2.70 9.59 20.04
CA ALA A 143 -3.96 9.15 20.63
C ALA A 143 -4.73 8.14 19.75
N VAL A 144 -4.58 8.23 18.42
CA VAL A 144 -5.24 7.31 17.47
C VAL A 144 -4.26 6.27 16.95
N ILE A 145 -3.02 6.67 16.63
CA ILE A 145 -1.97 5.78 16.16
C ILE A 145 -0.90 5.67 17.25
N THR A 146 -0.97 4.63 18.07
CA THR A 146 -0.09 4.50 19.26
C THR A 146 1.31 3.93 18.96
N GLY A 147 1.67 3.77 17.68
CA GLY A 147 3.00 3.32 17.24
C GLY A 147 2.95 2.16 16.24
N ALA A 148 4.13 1.60 15.94
CA ALA A 148 4.28 0.51 14.97
C ALA A 148 3.44 -0.72 15.32
N ASP A 149 3.51 -1.19 16.57
CA ASP A 149 2.75 -2.36 17.05
C ASP A 149 1.23 -2.21 16.86
N TRP A 150 0.72 -0.99 17.02
CA TRP A 150 -0.69 -0.72 16.81
C TRP A 150 -1.06 -0.81 15.34
N ILE A 151 -0.24 -0.24 14.45
CA ILE A 151 -0.48 -0.32 13.01
C ILE A 151 -0.40 -1.78 12.57
N GLU A 152 0.59 -2.53 13.02
CA GLU A 152 0.73 -3.96 12.70
C GLU A 152 -0.40 -4.81 13.26
N LYS A 153 -0.84 -4.57 14.50
CA LYS A 153 -1.96 -5.31 15.10
C LYS A 153 -3.27 -5.04 14.37
N ASN A 154 -3.55 -3.78 14.03
CA ASN A 154 -4.75 -3.45 13.27
C ASN A 154 -4.65 -4.01 11.85
N LEU A 155 -3.50 -3.93 11.19
CA LEU A 155 -3.25 -4.62 9.92
C LEU A 155 -3.33 -6.15 10.03
N GLY A 156 -3.04 -6.71 11.18
CA GLY A 156 -3.31 -8.11 11.49
C GLY A 156 -4.80 -8.46 11.38
N LEU A 157 -5.69 -7.54 11.77
CA LEU A 157 -7.14 -7.65 11.52
C LEU A 157 -7.45 -7.59 10.02
N PHE A 158 -6.66 -6.84 9.25
CA PHE A 158 -6.76 -6.71 7.80
C PHE A 158 -5.96 -7.76 7.00
N HIS A 159 -5.28 -8.70 7.66
CA HIS A 159 -4.31 -9.59 7.01
C HIS A 159 -4.97 -10.50 5.97
N GLY A 160 -6.15 -11.04 6.30
CA GLY A 160 -6.94 -11.85 5.37
C GLY A 160 -7.36 -11.04 4.13
N GLU A 161 -7.89 -9.84 4.34
CA GLU A 161 -8.32 -8.95 3.25
C GLU A 161 -7.15 -8.51 2.38
N MET A 162 -6.01 -8.17 2.98
CA MET A 162 -4.79 -7.82 2.25
C MET A 162 -4.30 -8.99 1.39
N ILE A 163 -4.31 -10.21 1.92
CA ILE A 163 -3.97 -11.43 1.16
C ILE A 163 -4.98 -11.64 0.01
N GLU A 164 -6.26 -11.49 0.28
CA GLU A 164 -7.31 -11.63 -0.72
C GLU A 164 -7.16 -10.58 -1.82
N GLU A 165 -6.91 -9.32 -1.48
CA GLU A 165 -6.68 -8.24 -2.43
C GLU A 165 -5.43 -8.46 -3.27
N ILE A 166 -4.31 -8.89 -2.66
CA ILE A 166 -3.09 -9.26 -3.41
C ILE A 166 -3.41 -10.36 -4.41
N ASN A 167 -4.06 -11.44 -3.95
CA ASN A 167 -4.39 -12.58 -4.82
C ASN A 167 -5.38 -12.18 -5.92
N GLU A 168 -6.41 -11.40 -5.61
CA GLU A 168 -7.37 -10.90 -6.59
C GLU A 168 -6.66 -9.98 -7.59
N PHE A 169 -5.73 -9.16 -7.13
CA PHE A 169 -4.97 -8.24 -7.96
C PHE A 169 -4.12 -8.99 -8.99
N VAL A 170 -3.25 -9.88 -8.53
CA VAL A 170 -2.29 -10.59 -9.39
C VAL A 170 -2.97 -11.61 -10.31
N HIS A 171 -4.03 -12.29 -9.85
CA HIS A 171 -4.68 -13.38 -10.60
C HIS A 171 -5.89 -12.94 -11.43
N LYS A 172 -6.50 -11.77 -11.14
CA LYS A 172 -7.72 -11.34 -11.83
C LYS A 172 -7.64 -9.90 -12.34
N LYS A 173 -7.35 -8.93 -11.47
CA LYS A 173 -7.47 -7.50 -11.82
C LYS A 173 -6.48 -7.10 -12.90
N CYS A 174 -5.23 -7.56 -12.86
CA CYS A 174 -4.25 -7.20 -13.88
C CYS A 174 -4.69 -7.59 -15.30
N ALA A 175 -5.04 -8.86 -15.52
CA ALA A 175 -5.50 -9.32 -16.83
C ALA A 175 -6.81 -8.65 -17.27
N LYS A 176 -7.73 -8.40 -16.33
CA LYS A 176 -9.02 -7.75 -16.61
C LYS A 176 -8.87 -6.27 -16.98
N ARG A 177 -7.99 -5.54 -16.29
CA ARG A 177 -7.80 -4.09 -16.46
C ARG A 177 -6.88 -3.75 -17.62
N TYR A 178 -5.90 -4.62 -17.91
CA TYR A 178 -4.91 -4.42 -18.96
C TYR A 178 -4.88 -5.63 -19.91
N PRO A 179 -5.97 -5.89 -20.65
CA PRO A 179 -6.04 -7.02 -21.58
C PRO A 179 -5.02 -6.90 -22.72
N ASP A 180 -4.54 -5.69 -23.03
CA ASP A 180 -3.46 -5.42 -23.99
C ASP A 180 -2.11 -6.01 -23.56
N LEU A 181 -1.91 -6.26 -22.27
CA LEU A 181 -0.68 -6.83 -21.73
C LEU A 181 -0.68 -8.37 -21.67
N VAL A 182 -1.84 -9.01 -21.88
CA VAL A 182 -1.94 -10.47 -21.87
C VAL A 182 -1.28 -10.99 -23.14
N LYS A 183 -0.10 -11.62 -23.01
CA LYS A 183 0.56 -12.30 -24.13
C LYS A 183 -0.40 -13.36 -24.69
N LYS A 184 -0.71 -13.27 -25.99
CA LYS A 184 -1.48 -14.29 -26.73
C LYS A 184 -0.66 -15.56 -26.91
#